data_AF-A0A208Y1X1-F1
#
_entry.id   AF-A0A208Y1X1-F1
#
_cell.length_a   1.000
_cell.length_b   1.000
_cell.length_c   1.000
_cell.angle_alpha   90.00
_cell.angle_beta   90.00
_cell.angle_gamma   90.00
#
_symmetry.space_group_name_H-M   'P 1'
#
loop_
_entity.id
_entity.type
_entity.pdbx_description
1 polymer ?
#
loop_
_entity_poly.entity_id
_entity_poly.type
_entity_poly.pdbx_seq_one_letter_code
_entity_poly.pdbx_strand_id
1 'polypeptide(L)'
;MAEGGGPHRPRANPYNTGRRPGPRGVFPEPSRAVTATPSSLTLLLPGLLTDARIAPELARQLAESAPTLAAWLAAAQPAEEAFDPFDAGCTALEFWWLRRAGYRPHDGKYGAGLAPLLAGDPAPGEPVWLAELAHVQIGRDGPVLTDPADLGTTQAESEALLAAAQPALEGHGAGVAAIDARRWRLRLPAGTAHHTGTPGAVAGAVLDAWWPRTLEARPWRKLANEIQMEWHGSSVNQAREAHGRPPVNALWLHGGAAPWHPAWPDGR
;
A
#
# COMPACT_ATOMS: atom_id res chain seq x y z
N MET A 1 -49.07 -42.68 25.69
CA MET A 1 -49.67 -42.50 27.03
C MET A 1 -49.62 -41.01 27.29
N ALA A 2 -50.68 -40.22 27.05
CA ALA A 2 -51.89 -40.07 27.90
C ALA A 2 -51.46 -39.78 29.35
N GLU A 3 -51.78 -38.70 30.05
CA GLU A 3 -52.97 -37.83 30.18
C GLU A 3 -52.47 -36.43 30.67
N GLY A 4 -53.12 -35.26 30.58
CA GLY A 4 -54.51 -34.92 30.86
C GLY A 4 -54.64 -34.34 32.29
N GLY A 5 -54.93 -33.04 32.44
CA GLY A 5 -55.38 -32.46 33.73
C GLY A 5 -55.02 -30.98 33.98
N GLY A 6 -55.91 -30.05 33.60
CA GLY A 6 -55.91 -28.66 34.10
C GLY A 6 -56.65 -28.54 35.45
N PRO A 7 -57.25 -27.38 35.78
CA PRO A 7 -56.63 -26.09 36.13
C PRO A 7 -57.03 -25.65 37.56
N HIS A 8 -56.29 -24.72 38.20
CA HIS A 8 -56.82 -24.02 39.39
C HIS A 8 -56.41 -22.53 39.39
N ARG A 9 -57.39 -21.65 39.15
CA ARG A 9 -57.40 -20.24 39.61
C ARG A 9 -58.44 -20.12 40.75
N PRO A 10 -58.65 -18.94 41.36
CA PRO A 10 -57.81 -18.34 42.40
C PRO A 10 -58.63 -18.15 43.71
N ARG A 11 -57.98 -17.96 44.87
CA ARG A 11 -58.68 -17.38 46.04
C ARG A 11 -58.29 -15.92 46.20
N ALA A 12 -59.29 -15.06 46.02
CA ALA A 12 -59.26 -13.65 46.37
C ALA A 12 -59.16 -13.51 47.91
N ASN A 13 -58.26 -12.65 48.38
CA ASN A 13 -58.24 -12.19 49.76
C ASN A 13 -58.80 -10.74 49.81
N PRO A 14 -59.91 -10.50 50.54
CA PRO A 14 -60.60 -9.22 50.57
C PRO A 14 -60.05 -8.34 51.70
N TYR A 15 -59.01 -7.56 51.42
CA TYR A 15 -58.73 -6.35 52.21
C TYR A 15 -58.36 -5.21 51.27
N ASN A 16 -59.42 -4.55 50.82
CA ASN A 16 -59.41 -3.19 50.32
C ASN A 16 -59.19 -2.24 51.50
N THR A 17 -58.08 -1.49 51.50
CA THR A 17 -58.11 -0.14 52.08
C THR A 17 -57.45 0.82 51.10
N GLY A 18 -58.30 1.65 50.49
CA GLY A 18 -57.94 2.60 49.47
C GLY A 18 -56.90 3.61 49.94
N ARG A 19 -55.89 3.80 49.10
CA ARG A 19 -55.15 5.06 48.99
C ARG A 19 -55.15 5.47 47.52
N ARG A 20 -55.76 6.63 47.23
CA ARG A 20 -55.61 7.31 45.95
C ARG A 20 -54.13 7.71 45.80
N PRO A 21 -53.41 7.28 44.74
CA PRO A 21 -52.10 7.86 44.46
C PRO A 21 -52.30 9.26 43.87
N GLY A 22 -51.68 10.27 44.48
CA GLY A 22 -51.55 11.61 43.90
C GLY A 22 -50.80 11.58 42.56
N PRO A 23 -50.77 12.70 41.81
CA PRO A 23 -50.19 12.72 40.47
C PRO A 23 -48.73 12.26 40.53
N ARG A 24 -48.43 11.20 39.77
CA ARG A 24 -47.06 10.71 39.57
C ARG A 24 -46.26 11.83 38.92
N GLY A 25 -45.27 12.35 39.63
CA GLY A 25 -44.21 13.15 39.01
C GLY A 25 -43.54 12.31 37.92
N VAL A 26 -43.58 12.80 36.69
CA VAL A 26 -42.79 12.24 35.58
C VAL A 26 -41.34 12.58 35.89
N PHE A 27 -40.61 11.63 36.45
CA PHE A 27 -39.15 11.67 36.42
C PHE A 27 -38.72 11.32 34.99
N PRO A 28 -37.92 12.16 34.31
CA PRO A 28 -37.31 11.73 33.05
C PRO A 28 -36.44 10.50 33.34
N GLU A 29 -36.59 9.45 32.54
CA GLU A 29 -35.69 8.29 32.60
C GLU A 29 -34.24 8.76 32.46
N PRO A 30 -33.27 8.13 33.16
CA PRO A 30 -31.88 8.43 32.96
C PRO A 30 -31.55 8.19 31.49
N SER A 31 -31.19 9.27 30.81
CA SER A 31 -30.72 9.32 29.43
C SER A 31 -29.83 8.11 29.19
N ARG A 32 -30.22 7.26 28.21
CA ARG A 32 -29.35 6.22 27.65
C ARG A 32 -27.96 6.84 27.48
N ALA A 33 -27.00 6.40 28.27
CA ALA A 33 -25.61 6.73 28.04
C ALA A 33 -25.30 6.17 26.65
N VAL A 34 -25.22 7.06 25.67
CA VAL A 34 -24.58 6.75 24.39
C VAL A 34 -23.13 6.54 24.79
N THR A 35 -22.72 5.29 24.97
CA THR A 35 -21.31 4.91 25.01
C THR A 35 -20.75 5.35 23.67
N ALA A 36 -20.15 6.53 23.64
CA ALA A 36 -19.35 6.97 22.51
C ALA A 36 -18.24 5.95 22.36
N THR A 37 -18.29 5.16 21.28
CA THR A 37 -17.15 4.36 20.86
C THR A 37 -15.99 5.33 20.68
N PRO A 38 -14.82 5.12 21.30
CA PRO A 38 -13.70 6.03 21.15
C PRO A 38 -13.37 6.12 19.67
N SER A 39 -13.51 7.33 19.11
CA SER A 39 -13.10 7.60 17.75
C SER A 39 -11.58 7.56 17.71
N SER A 40 -11.00 6.55 17.09
CA SER A 40 -9.56 6.44 16.89
C SER A 40 -9.15 7.29 15.69
N LEU A 41 -8.23 8.23 15.89
CA LEU A 41 -7.57 8.94 14.80
C LEU A 41 -6.18 8.35 14.63
N THR A 42 -5.86 7.90 13.42
CA THR A 42 -4.49 7.52 13.07
C THR A 42 -3.88 8.61 12.20
N LEU A 43 -2.79 9.23 12.66
CA LEU A 43 -1.97 10.13 11.87
C LEU A 43 -0.71 9.40 11.43
N LEU A 44 -0.47 9.34 10.12
CA LEU A 44 0.72 8.76 9.54
C LEU A 44 1.60 9.87 8.99
N LEU A 45 2.83 9.98 9.50
CA LEU A 45 3.78 11.03 9.15
C LEU A 45 5.07 10.40 8.60
N PRO A 46 5.11 10.05 7.29
CA PRO A 46 6.30 9.51 6.66
C PRO A 46 7.48 10.47 6.81
N GLY A 47 8.66 9.96 7.18
CA GLY A 47 9.86 10.77 7.34
C GLY A 47 9.92 11.65 8.59
N LEU A 48 8.98 11.50 9.54
CA LEU A 48 9.03 12.24 10.81
C LEU A 48 10.27 11.86 11.64
N LEU A 49 10.66 10.58 11.61
CA LEU A 49 11.88 10.13 12.25
C LEU A 49 13.08 10.72 11.50
N THR A 50 13.91 11.43 12.24
CA THR A 50 15.00 12.23 11.71
C THR A 50 16.31 11.84 12.37
N ASP A 51 17.42 12.32 11.83
CA ASP A 51 18.73 12.09 12.42
C ASP A 51 18.80 12.68 13.83
N ALA A 52 19.33 11.91 14.79
CA ALA A 52 19.43 12.31 16.19
C ALA A 52 20.15 13.66 16.39
N ARG A 53 21.02 14.05 15.45
CA ARG A 53 21.75 15.33 15.47
C ARG A 53 20.85 16.55 15.28
N ILE A 54 19.76 16.42 14.52
CA ILE A 54 18.83 17.52 14.23
C ILE A 54 17.52 17.41 15.03
N ALA A 55 17.26 16.27 15.66
CA ALA A 55 16.06 16.03 16.45
C ALA A 55 15.79 17.10 17.55
N PRO A 56 16.77 17.60 18.33
CA PRO A 56 16.49 18.61 19.36
C PRO A 56 15.99 19.94 18.79
N GLU A 57 16.59 20.40 17.69
CA GLU A 57 16.20 21.66 17.05
C GLU A 57 14.82 21.52 16.38
N LEU A 58 14.56 20.38 15.73
CA LEU A 58 13.23 20.09 15.18
C LEU A 58 12.16 20.00 16.27
N ALA A 59 12.46 19.41 17.43
CA ALA A 59 11.53 19.36 18.55
C ALA A 59 11.18 20.76 19.08
N ARG A 60 12.17 21.67 19.15
CA ARG A 60 11.95 23.07 19.52
C ARG A 60 11.04 23.78 18.50
N GLN A 61 11.35 23.65 17.21
CA GLN A 61 10.54 24.24 16.14
C GLN A 61 9.11 23.66 16.11
N LEU A 62 8.96 22.36 16.39
CA LEU A 62 7.66 21.70 16.49
C LEU A 62 6.83 22.26 17.65
N ALA A 63 7.43 22.52 18.80
CA ALA A 63 6.74 23.11 19.94
C ALA A 63 6.24 24.54 19.64
N GLU A 64 6.98 25.31 18.83
CA GLU A 64 6.61 26.67 18.43
C GLU A 64 5.52 26.69 17.34
N SER A 65 5.63 25.81 16.35
CA SER A 65 4.73 25.79 15.17
C SER A 65 3.50 24.91 15.36
N ALA A 66 3.58 23.85 16.16
CA ALA A 66 2.52 22.88 16.38
C ALA A 66 2.45 22.42 17.87
N PRO A 67 2.13 23.33 18.80
CA PRO A 67 2.16 23.05 20.24
C PRO A 67 1.23 21.89 20.66
N THR A 68 0.09 21.73 19.99
CA THR A 68 -0.85 20.62 20.26
C THR A 68 -0.25 19.26 19.89
N LEU A 69 0.42 19.17 18.73
CA LEU A 69 1.09 17.94 18.30
C LEU A 69 2.27 17.62 19.22
N ALA A 70 3.05 18.62 19.61
CA ALA A 70 4.13 18.45 20.58
C ALA A 70 3.61 17.92 21.93
N ALA A 71 2.49 18.45 22.43
CA ALA A 71 1.86 17.96 23.65
C ALA A 71 1.36 16.52 23.54
N TRP A 72 0.76 16.15 22.39
CA TRP A 72 0.34 14.77 22.14
C TRP A 72 1.52 13.80 22.07
N LEU A 73 2.60 14.18 21.39
CA LEU A 73 3.82 13.35 21.31
C LEU A 73 4.49 13.20 22.68
N ALA A 74 4.51 14.25 23.51
CA ALA A 74 5.07 14.21 24.85
C ALA A 74 4.26 13.31 25.82
N ALA A 75 2.95 13.20 25.59
CA ALA A 75 2.06 12.33 26.36
C ALA A 75 1.93 10.91 25.75
N ALA A 76 2.46 10.68 24.55
CA ALA A 76 2.34 9.41 23.86
C ALA A 76 3.18 8.32 24.51
N GLN A 77 2.71 7.08 24.41
CA GLN A 77 3.53 5.91 24.70
C GLN A 77 4.24 5.49 23.41
N PRO A 78 5.57 5.60 23.33
CA PRO A 78 6.29 5.20 22.13
C PRO A 78 6.26 3.69 21.98
N ALA A 79 6.00 3.23 20.76
CA ALA A 79 6.23 1.87 20.34
C ALA A 79 7.19 1.90 19.17
N GLU A 80 8.26 1.11 19.24
CA GLU A 80 9.25 0.98 18.19
C GLU A 80 9.12 -0.41 17.57
N GLU A 81 9.13 -0.46 16.25
CA GLU A 81 9.16 -1.69 15.48
C GLU A 81 10.35 -1.60 14.52
N ALA A 82 11.27 -2.56 14.62
CA ALA A 82 12.37 -2.67 13.68
C ALA A 82 11.81 -2.96 12.28
N PHE A 83 12.28 -2.21 11.28
CA PHE A 83 11.83 -2.33 9.91
C PHE A 83 13.02 -2.24 8.96
N ASP A 84 13.18 -3.26 8.12
CA ASP A 84 14.12 -3.25 7.01
C ASP A 84 13.34 -3.18 5.69
N PRO A 85 13.46 -2.08 4.91
CA PRO A 85 12.82 -1.95 3.61
C PRO A 85 13.19 -3.06 2.64
N PHE A 86 14.43 -3.58 2.71
CA PHE A 86 14.92 -4.63 1.82
C PHE A 86 14.23 -5.97 2.10
N ASP A 87 14.12 -6.31 3.38
CA ASP A 87 13.41 -7.52 3.81
C ASP A 87 11.92 -7.44 3.51
N ALA A 88 11.29 -6.29 3.77
CA ALA A 88 9.87 -6.09 3.48
C ALA A 88 9.56 -5.92 1.98
N GLY A 89 10.54 -5.53 1.17
CA GLY A 89 10.38 -5.22 -0.25
C GLY A 89 9.55 -3.95 -0.50
N CYS A 90 9.42 -3.06 0.47
CA CYS A 90 8.62 -1.84 0.35
C CYS A 90 9.05 -0.76 1.34
N THR A 91 8.53 0.44 1.19
CA THR A 91 8.71 1.52 2.17
C THR A 91 7.95 1.23 3.46
N ALA A 92 8.34 1.88 4.57
CA ALA A 92 7.62 1.74 5.83
C ALA A 92 6.14 2.17 5.72
N LEU A 93 5.86 3.19 4.89
CA LEU A 93 4.52 3.65 4.57
C LEU A 93 3.68 2.54 3.89
N GLU A 94 4.22 1.97 2.82
CA GLU A 94 3.56 0.89 2.08
C GLU A 94 3.37 -0.34 2.97
N PHE A 95 4.38 -0.73 3.75
CA PHE A 95 4.30 -1.82 4.72
C PHE A 95 3.16 -1.61 5.70
N TRP A 96 3.07 -0.42 6.30
CA TRP A 96 2.03 -0.08 7.25
C TRP A 96 0.63 -0.15 6.61
N TRP A 97 0.46 0.41 5.41
CA TRP A 97 -0.80 0.34 4.66
C TRP A 97 -1.20 -1.10 4.33
N LEU A 98 -0.28 -1.90 3.80
CA LEU A 98 -0.53 -3.30 3.43
C LEU A 98 -0.91 -4.13 4.66
N ARG A 99 -0.16 -3.98 5.76
CA ARG A 99 -0.45 -4.66 7.03
C ARG A 99 -1.81 -4.24 7.60
N ARG A 100 -2.15 -2.95 7.55
CA ARG A 100 -3.45 -2.43 8.03
C ARG A 100 -4.61 -2.92 7.18
N ALA A 101 -4.41 -3.04 5.87
CA ALA A 101 -5.37 -3.61 4.95
C ALA A 101 -5.52 -5.14 5.09
N GLY A 102 -4.73 -5.78 5.96
CA GLY A 102 -4.82 -7.21 6.24
C GLY A 102 -3.96 -8.10 5.34
N TYR A 103 -3.07 -7.53 4.52
CA TYR A 103 -2.15 -8.33 3.71
C TYR A 103 -1.14 -9.08 4.58
N ARG A 104 -0.95 -10.37 4.28
CA ARG A 104 0.00 -11.26 4.98
C ARG A 104 0.74 -12.11 3.94
N PRO A 105 1.97 -11.73 3.54
CA PRO A 105 2.78 -12.57 2.65
C PRO A 105 3.30 -13.80 3.39
N HIS A 106 3.54 -14.90 2.67
CA HIS A 106 4.10 -16.13 3.26
C HIS A 106 5.63 -16.05 3.48
N ASP A 107 6.32 -15.17 2.74
CA ASP A 107 7.79 -15.03 2.69
C ASP A 107 8.29 -13.72 3.31
N GLY A 108 7.39 -12.94 3.92
CA GLY A 108 7.72 -11.64 4.50
C GLY A 108 7.82 -10.48 3.49
N LYS A 109 7.69 -10.73 2.18
CA LYS A 109 7.73 -9.67 1.15
C LYS A 109 6.41 -8.93 1.05
N TYR A 110 6.15 -8.03 2.01
CA TYR A 110 4.92 -7.23 2.03
C TYR A 110 4.74 -6.44 0.73
N GLY A 111 5.81 -5.88 0.16
CA GLY A 111 5.74 -5.10 -1.07
C GLY A 111 5.12 -5.80 -2.26
N ALA A 112 5.13 -7.14 -2.30
CA ALA A 112 4.48 -7.91 -3.36
C ALA A 112 2.97 -7.68 -3.41
N GLY A 113 2.34 -7.39 -2.27
CA GLY A 113 0.91 -7.13 -2.14
C GLY A 113 0.44 -5.81 -2.74
N LEU A 114 1.35 -4.89 -3.07
CA LEU A 114 0.99 -3.60 -3.64
C LEU A 114 0.43 -3.71 -5.06
N ALA A 115 1.01 -4.58 -5.90
CA ALA A 115 0.61 -4.73 -7.30
C ALA A 115 -0.87 -5.14 -7.47
N PRO A 116 -1.41 -6.14 -6.76
CA PRO A 116 -2.83 -6.46 -6.80
C PRO A 116 -3.78 -5.29 -6.50
N LEU A 117 -3.40 -4.38 -5.60
CA LEU A 117 -4.23 -3.22 -5.24
C LEU A 117 -4.24 -2.14 -6.32
N LEU A 118 -3.16 -2.06 -7.10
CA LEU A 118 -2.94 -1.05 -8.12
C LEU A 118 -3.34 -1.53 -9.52
N ALA A 119 -3.48 -2.83 -9.73
CA ALA A 119 -3.79 -3.47 -11.00
C ALA A 119 -5.27 -3.40 -11.43
N GLY A 120 -6.15 -2.80 -10.62
CA GLY A 120 -7.58 -2.59 -10.89
C GLY A 120 -8.43 -3.85 -10.67
N ASP A 121 -8.31 -4.82 -11.58
CA ASP A 121 -9.07 -6.08 -11.57
C ASP A 121 -8.19 -7.25 -12.05
N PRO A 122 -7.34 -7.80 -11.17
CA PRO A 122 -6.45 -8.90 -11.52
C PRO A 122 -7.17 -10.25 -11.55
N ALA A 123 -6.76 -11.13 -12.46
CA ALA A 123 -7.31 -12.49 -12.57
C ALA A 123 -7.04 -13.31 -11.29
N PRO A 124 -8.02 -14.07 -10.77
CA PRO A 124 -7.85 -14.86 -9.56
C PRO A 124 -6.73 -15.90 -9.68
N GLY A 125 -5.96 -16.09 -8.61
CA GLY A 125 -5.01 -17.20 -8.47
C GLY A 125 -3.67 -17.04 -9.19
N GLU A 126 -3.48 -15.99 -10.01
CA GLU A 126 -2.21 -15.71 -10.67
C GLU A 126 -1.43 -14.57 -10.01
N PRO A 127 -0.09 -14.61 -9.94
CA PRO A 127 0.71 -13.48 -9.47
C PRO A 127 0.47 -12.22 -10.31
N VAL A 128 0.21 -11.10 -9.63
CA VAL A 128 0.02 -9.81 -10.27
C VAL A 128 1.35 -9.06 -10.33
N TRP A 129 1.78 -8.71 -11.53
CA TRP A 129 2.99 -7.95 -11.77
C TRP A 129 2.67 -6.58 -12.33
N LEU A 130 3.30 -5.56 -11.76
CA LEU A 130 3.30 -4.20 -12.30
C LEU A 130 4.72 -3.83 -12.72
N ALA A 131 4.79 -3.20 -13.88
CA ALA A 131 6.01 -2.71 -14.47
C ALA A 131 5.88 -1.19 -14.63
N GLU A 132 6.74 -0.43 -13.95
CA GLU A 132 6.74 1.02 -13.96
C GLU A 132 7.83 1.57 -14.89
N LEU A 133 7.46 2.52 -15.74
CA LEU A 133 8.41 3.26 -16.57
C LEU A 133 9.33 4.06 -15.66
N ALA A 134 10.64 3.86 -15.80
CA ALA A 134 11.63 4.41 -14.89
C ALA A 134 12.84 5.00 -15.62
N HIS A 135 13.59 5.81 -14.88
CA HIS A 135 14.90 6.31 -15.28
C HIS A 135 15.97 5.84 -14.31
N VAL A 136 16.94 5.11 -14.82
CA VAL A 136 18.16 4.73 -14.12
C VAL A 136 19.28 5.66 -14.54
N GLN A 137 19.82 6.38 -13.57
CA GLN A 137 20.98 7.25 -13.76
C GLN A 137 22.24 6.59 -13.20
N ILE A 138 23.39 6.90 -13.79
CA ILE A 138 24.68 6.44 -13.28
C ILE A 138 25.11 7.40 -12.17
N GLY A 139 24.97 6.95 -10.92
CA GLY A 139 25.47 7.64 -9.74
C GLY A 139 26.94 7.37 -9.48
N ARG A 140 27.48 7.99 -8.43
CA ARG A 140 28.88 7.83 -8.02
C ARG A 140 29.22 6.39 -7.62
N ASP A 141 28.31 5.75 -6.89
CA ASP A 141 28.52 4.42 -6.29
C ASP A 141 27.83 3.30 -7.08
N GLY A 142 27.14 3.64 -8.17
CA GLY A 142 26.45 2.69 -9.03
C GLY A 142 25.18 3.26 -9.66
N PRO A 143 24.44 2.44 -10.43
CA PRO A 143 23.17 2.83 -11.02
C PRO A 143 22.10 3.04 -9.94
N VAL A 144 21.35 4.13 -10.05
CA VAL A 144 20.29 4.53 -9.11
C VAL A 144 18.98 4.70 -9.87
N LEU A 145 17.91 4.11 -9.32
CA LEU A 145 16.55 4.32 -9.82
C LEU A 145 16.05 5.69 -9.37
N THR A 146 15.61 6.49 -10.33
CA THR A 146 14.84 7.72 -10.05
C THR A 146 13.42 7.32 -9.69
N ASP A 147 12.78 8.03 -8.76
CA ASP A 147 11.38 7.78 -8.44
C ASP A 147 10.53 7.86 -9.73
N PRO A 148 9.82 6.79 -10.12
CA PRO A 148 8.95 6.82 -11.30
C PRO A 148 7.86 7.89 -11.25
N ALA A 149 7.49 8.39 -10.08
CA ALA A 149 6.57 9.53 -9.94
C ALA A 149 7.14 10.83 -10.54
N ASP A 150 8.46 11.03 -10.47
CA ASP A 150 9.12 12.24 -10.94
C ASP A 150 9.41 12.24 -12.44
N LEU A 151 9.24 11.10 -13.12
CA LEU A 151 9.54 10.94 -14.54
C LEU A 151 8.56 11.73 -15.43
N GLY A 152 7.37 12.01 -14.92
CA GLY A 152 6.35 12.82 -15.59
C GLY A 152 5.88 12.27 -16.94
N THR A 153 5.98 10.96 -17.17
CA THR A 153 5.61 10.33 -18.44
C THR A 153 4.14 10.57 -18.77
N THR A 154 3.88 10.96 -20.02
CA THR A 154 2.53 11.18 -20.55
C THR A 154 1.95 9.89 -21.12
N GLN A 155 0.62 9.85 -21.27
CA GLN A 155 -0.07 8.67 -21.84
C GLN A 155 0.46 8.32 -23.25
N ALA A 156 0.66 9.33 -24.10
CA ALA A 156 1.17 9.14 -25.46
C ALA A 156 2.62 8.62 -25.48
N GLU A 157 3.47 9.11 -24.57
CA GLU A 157 4.83 8.57 -24.41
C GLU A 157 4.81 7.11 -23.97
N SER A 158 3.95 6.77 -23.00
CA SER A 158 3.78 5.40 -22.50
C SER A 158 3.32 4.44 -23.59
N GLU A 159 2.33 4.83 -24.39
CA GLU A 159 1.82 4.02 -25.51
C GLU A 159 2.88 3.80 -26.59
N ALA A 160 3.65 4.82 -26.93
CA ALA A 160 4.74 4.71 -27.91
C ALA A 160 5.88 3.81 -27.41
N LEU A 161 6.26 3.92 -26.13
CA LEU A 161 7.25 3.03 -25.51
C LEU A 161 6.75 1.60 -25.40
N LEU A 162 5.45 1.40 -25.13
CA LEU A 162 4.81 0.09 -25.12
C LEU A 162 4.83 -0.56 -26.50
N ALA A 163 4.49 0.21 -27.54
CA ALA A 163 4.55 -0.28 -28.92
C ALA A 163 5.96 -0.72 -29.31
N ALA A 164 6.99 0.02 -28.88
CA ALA A 164 8.39 -0.37 -29.08
C ALA A 164 8.80 -1.62 -28.27
N ALA A 165 8.25 -1.80 -27.06
CA ALA A 165 8.53 -2.95 -26.21
C ALA A 165 7.76 -4.22 -26.61
N GLN A 166 6.67 -4.09 -27.37
CA GLN A 166 5.75 -5.17 -27.73
C GLN A 166 6.45 -6.40 -28.34
N PRO A 167 7.39 -6.27 -29.30
CA PRO A 167 8.05 -7.44 -29.88
C PRO A 167 8.88 -8.24 -28.87
N ALA A 168 9.56 -7.55 -27.94
CA ALA A 168 10.32 -8.19 -26.87
C ALA A 168 9.38 -8.89 -25.88
N LEU A 169 8.27 -8.24 -25.48
CA LEU A 169 7.28 -8.85 -24.59
C LEU A 169 6.71 -10.15 -25.20
N GLU A 170 6.28 -10.10 -26.47
CA GLU A 170 5.74 -11.27 -27.18
C GLU A 170 6.79 -12.37 -27.35
N GLY A 171 8.03 -12.02 -27.70
CA GLY A 171 9.14 -12.97 -27.85
C GLY A 171 9.49 -13.74 -26.57
N HIS A 172 9.14 -13.20 -25.41
CA HIS A 172 9.29 -13.85 -24.09
C HIS A 172 7.97 -14.42 -23.54
N GLY A 173 6.89 -14.40 -24.33
CA GLY A 173 5.57 -14.90 -23.91
C GLY A 173 4.89 -14.05 -22.83
N ALA A 174 5.30 -12.79 -22.67
CA ALA A 174 4.70 -11.85 -21.74
C ALA A 174 3.45 -11.19 -22.36
N GLY A 175 2.35 -11.20 -21.60
CA GLY A 175 1.19 -10.35 -21.88
C GLY A 175 1.31 -9.00 -21.18
N VAL A 176 0.74 -7.96 -21.77
CA VAL A 176 0.78 -6.59 -21.22
C VAL A 176 -0.57 -5.90 -21.34
N ALA A 177 -0.91 -5.10 -20.33
CA ALA A 177 -2.03 -4.17 -20.36
C ALA A 177 -1.60 -2.85 -19.70
N ALA A 178 -1.74 -1.72 -20.40
CA ALA A 178 -1.49 -0.42 -19.82
C ALA A 178 -2.53 -0.11 -18.72
N ILE A 179 -2.08 0.40 -17.57
CA ILE A 179 -2.95 0.85 -16.47
C ILE A 179 -3.05 2.37 -16.49
N ASP A 180 -1.92 3.05 -16.58
CA ASP A 180 -1.82 4.50 -16.71
C ASP A 180 -0.52 4.89 -17.45
N ALA A 181 -0.26 6.20 -17.54
CA ALA A 181 0.90 6.74 -18.23
C ALA A 181 2.26 6.29 -17.66
N ARG A 182 2.31 5.69 -16.46
CA ARG A 182 3.53 5.22 -15.82
C ARG A 182 3.57 3.70 -15.66
N ARG A 183 2.41 3.03 -15.59
CA ARG A 183 2.32 1.64 -15.12
C ARG A 183 1.67 0.72 -16.14
N TRP A 184 2.30 -0.42 -16.33
CA TRP A 184 1.77 -1.53 -17.11
C TRP A 184 1.58 -2.75 -16.20
N ARG A 185 0.51 -3.49 -16.42
CA ARG A 185 0.30 -4.80 -15.83
C ARG A 185 0.86 -5.87 -16.75
N LEU A 186 1.75 -6.70 -16.23
CA LEU A 186 2.35 -7.80 -16.98
C LEU A 186 1.77 -9.14 -16.53
N ARG A 187 1.53 -10.02 -17.50
CA ARG A 187 1.33 -11.45 -17.29
C ARG A 187 2.58 -12.15 -17.80
N LEU A 188 3.36 -12.71 -16.90
CA LEU A 188 4.64 -13.34 -17.21
C LEU A 188 4.52 -14.86 -17.12
N PRO A 189 5.28 -15.63 -17.92
CA PRO A 189 5.40 -17.07 -17.72
C PRO A 189 5.87 -17.40 -16.29
N ALA A 190 5.43 -18.54 -15.75
CA ALA A 190 5.81 -18.97 -14.41
C ALA A 190 7.34 -19.03 -14.26
N GLY A 191 7.86 -18.49 -13.15
CA GLY A 191 9.31 -18.44 -12.87
C GLY A 191 10.09 -17.38 -13.65
N THR A 192 9.42 -16.45 -14.36
CA THR A 192 10.11 -15.38 -15.08
C THR A 192 10.68 -14.30 -14.16
N ALA A 193 10.01 -14.05 -13.04
CA ALA A 193 10.28 -12.91 -12.17
C ALA A 193 10.10 -13.23 -10.68
N HIS A 194 10.77 -12.43 -9.86
CA HIS A 194 10.70 -12.43 -8.40
C HIS A 194 10.48 -11.01 -7.92
N HIS A 195 9.96 -10.86 -6.70
CA HIS A 195 9.77 -9.54 -6.11
C HIS A 195 11.13 -8.87 -5.83
N THR A 196 11.35 -7.71 -6.44
CA THR A 196 12.60 -6.93 -6.33
C THR A 196 12.42 -5.61 -5.58
N GLY A 197 11.32 -5.41 -4.87
CA GLY A 197 11.01 -4.17 -4.16
C GLY A 197 10.05 -3.25 -4.92
N THR A 198 9.22 -2.52 -4.19
CA THR A 198 8.39 -1.45 -4.77
C THR A 198 9.26 -0.31 -5.30
N PRO A 199 8.79 0.46 -6.29
CA PRO A 199 9.54 1.61 -6.78
C PRO A 199 9.94 2.59 -5.67
N GLY A 200 9.05 2.85 -4.70
CA GLY A 200 9.34 3.75 -3.60
C GLY A 200 10.46 3.26 -2.66
N ALA A 201 10.61 1.94 -2.49
CA ALA A 201 11.69 1.37 -1.68
C ALA A 201 13.05 1.41 -2.38
N VAL A 202 13.03 1.37 -3.70
CA VAL A 202 14.22 1.27 -4.55
C VAL A 202 14.70 2.66 -4.99
N ALA A 203 13.79 3.63 -5.08
CA ALA A 203 14.10 5.00 -5.47
C ALA A 203 15.24 5.59 -4.62
N GLY A 204 16.25 6.15 -5.28
CA GLY A 204 17.41 6.75 -4.62
C GLY A 204 18.44 5.75 -4.07
N ALA A 205 18.17 4.44 -4.07
CA ALA A 205 19.11 3.41 -3.65
C ALA A 205 19.96 2.89 -4.82
N VAL A 206 21.16 2.38 -4.50
CA VAL A 206 22.00 1.66 -5.47
C VAL A 206 21.31 0.35 -5.85
N LEU A 207 21.10 0.13 -7.15
CA LEU A 207 20.29 -0.96 -7.67
C LEU A 207 20.88 -2.36 -7.44
N ASP A 208 22.19 -2.48 -7.19
CA ASP A 208 22.87 -3.78 -7.12
C ASP A 208 22.26 -4.73 -6.08
N ALA A 209 21.74 -4.21 -4.97
CA ALA A 209 21.04 -5.00 -3.95
C ALA A 209 19.66 -5.48 -4.43
N TRP A 210 18.95 -4.64 -5.19
CA TRP A 210 17.56 -4.85 -5.62
C TRP A 210 17.45 -5.57 -6.97
N TRP A 211 18.56 -5.71 -7.71
CA TRP A 211 18.61 -6.33 -9.02
C TRP A 211 19.45 -7.62 -9.02
N PRO A 212 18.91 -8.73 -8.49
CA PRO A 212 19.69 -9.95 -8.24
C PRO A 212 20.24 -10.57 -9.54
N ARG A 213 21.52 -10.97 -9.50
CA ARG A 213 22.22 -11.66 -10.60
C ARG A 213 22.10 -13.19 -10.53
N THR A 214 21.00 -13.69 -9.97
CA THR A 214 20.72 -15.14 -9.86
C THR A 214 20.25 -15.73 -11.19
N LEU A 215 20.24 -17.07 -11.28
CA LEU A 215 19.67 -17.79 -12.42
C LEU A 215 18.16 -17.55 -12.54
N GLU A 216 17.47 -17.47 -11.40
CA GLU A 216 16.02 -17.28 -11.34
C GLU A 216 15.58 -15.91 -11.83
N ALA A 217 16.36 -14.85 -11.59
CA ALA A 217 16.10 -13.50 -12.09
C ALA A 217 16.55 -13.28 -13.55
N ARG A 218 17.22 -14.26 -14.17
CA ARG A 218 17.77 -14.13 -15.53
C ARG A 218 16.70 -13.88 -16.60
N PRO A 219 15.53 -14.55 -16.60
CA PRO A 219 14.52 -14.33 -17.64
C PRO A 219 14.02 -12.89 -17.65
N TRP A 220 13.61 -12.35 -16.51
CA TRP A 220 13.22 -10.94 -16.38
C TRP A 220 14.34 -9.99 -16.81
N ARG A 221 15.58 -10.20 -16.33
CA ARG A 221 16.71 -9.34 -16.71
C ARG A 221 16.97 -9.35 -18.22
N LYS A 222 16.80 -10.49 -18.89
CA LYS A 222 16.95 -10.58 -20.35
C LYS A 222 15.88 -9.75 -21.05
N LEU A 223 14.61 -9.89 -20.66
CA LEU A 223 13.50 -9.11 -21.19
C LEU A 223 13.68 -7.60 -20.96
N ALA A 224 14.00 -7.20 -19.72
CA ALA A 224 14.22 -5.79 -19.36
C ALA A 224 15.37 -5.16 -20.16
N ASN A 225 16.46 -5.89 -20.36
CA ASN A 225 17.59 -5.43 -21.19
C ASN A 225 17.18 -5.27 -22.67
N GLU A 226 16.44 -6.21 -23.24
CA GLU A 226 15.95 -6.09 -24.62
C GLU A 226 15.04 -4.86 -24.79
N ILE A 227 14.10 -4.65 -23.87
CA ILE A 227 13.23 -3.45 -23.85
C ILE A 227 14.06 -2.17 -23.75
N GLN A 228 15.06 -2.13 -22.87
CA GLN A 228 15.96 -0.98 -22.73
C GLN A 228 16.70 -0.68 -24.04
N MET A 229 17.17 -1.71 -24.76
CA MET A 229 17.84 -1.53 -26.04
C MET A 229 16.90 -0.92 -27.09
N GLU A 230 15.64 -1.35 -27.15
CA GLU A 230 14.63 -0.76 -28.03
C GLU A 230 14.35 0.72 -27.70
N TRP A 231 14.38 1.09 -26.42
CA TRP A 231 14.09 2.47 -25.99
C TRP A 231 15.25 3.44 -26.16
N HIS A 232 16.50 2.98 -26.13
CA HIS A 232 17.71 3.82 -26.15
C HIS A 232 17.72 4.84 -27.31
N GLY A 233 17.18 4.46 -28.48
CA GLY A 233 17.12 5.33 -29.67
C GLY A 233 15.72 5.81 -30.04
N SER A 234 14.72 5.63 -29.17
CA SER A 234 13.32 5.92 -29.53
C SER A 234 13.07 7.43 -29.74
N SER A 235 12.13 7.76 -30.63
CA SER A 235 11.69 9.15 -30.84
C SER A 235 11.15 9.80 -29.57
N VAL A 236 10.54 9.00 -28.68
CA VAL A 236 10.10 9.43 -27.35
C VAL A 236 11.28 9.94 -26.53
N ASN A 237 12.34 9.13 -26.37
CA ASN A 237 13.49 9.54 -25.56
C ASN A 237 14.26 10.72 -26.19
N GLN A 238 14.40 10.76 -27.52
CA GLN A 238 14.98 11.91 -28.20
C GLN A 238 14.19 13.19 -27.93
N ALA A 239 12.86 13.13 -27.96
CA ALA A 239 12.01 14.27 -27.65
C ALA A 239 12.12 14.69 -26.17
N ARG A 240 12.19 13.73 -25.24
CA ARG A 240 12.39 14.02 -23.81
C ARG A 240 13.69 14.75 -23.56
N GLU A 241 14.79 14.23 -24.12
CA GLU A 241 16.13 14.80 -24.01
C GLU A 241 16.19 16.22 -24.62
N ALA A 242 15.56 16.44 -25.77
CA ALA A 242 15.47 17.77 -26.40
C ALA A 242 14.78 18.81 -25.53
N HIS A 243 13.92 18.39 -24.59
CA HIS A 243 13.24 19.25 -23.61
C HIS A 243 13.89 19.21 -22.21
N GLY A 244 15.10 18.65 -22.08
CA GLY A 244 15.81 18.55 -20.79
C GLY A 244 15.16 17.59 -19.79
N ARG A 245 14.30 16.67 -20.25
CA ARG A 245 13.66 15.65 -19.42
C ARG A 245 14.47 14.34 -19.47
N PRO A 246 14.61 13.61 -18.36
CA PRO A 246 15.35 12.35 -18.35
C PRO A 246 14.68 11.31 -19.27
N PRO A 247 15.46 10.51 -20.03
CA PRO A 247 14.92 9.47 -20.88
C PRO A 247 14.32 8.32 -20.05
N VAL A 248 13.29 7.66 -20.56
CA VAL A 248 12.79 6.40 -19.99
C VAL A 248 13.71 5.29 -20.49
N ASN A 249 14.55 4.75 -19.60
CA ASN A 249 15.58 3.77 -19.97
C ASN A 249 15.51 2.48 -19.15
N ALA A 250 14.50 2.33 -18.30
CA ALA A 250 14.30 1.13 -17.50
C ALA A 250 12.81 0.86 -17.30
N LEU A 251 12.48 -0.42 -17.17
CA LEU A 251 11.16 -0.88 -16.77
C LEU A 251 11.33 -1.58 -15.43
N TRP A 252 10.80 -0.98 -14.35
CA TRP A 252 10.95 -1.53 -13.00
C TRP A 252 9.79 -2.46 -12.66
N LEU A 253 10.08 -3.74 -12.44
CA LEU A 253 9.06 -4.72 -12.08
C LEU A 253 8.90 -4.83 -10.56
N HIS A 254 7.66 -4.87 -10.12
CA HIS A 254 7.31 -5.18 -8.74
C HIS A 254 5.98 -5.95 -8.67
N GLY A 255 5.63 -6.41 -7.47
CA GLY A 255 4.48 -7.29 -7.27
C GLY A 255 4.88 -8.74 -7.04
N GLY A 256 4.11 -9.67 -7.60
CA GLY A 256 4.32 -11.11 -7.45
C GLY A 256 3.37 -11.78 -6.45
N ALA A 257 2.50 -11.03 -5.80
CA ALA A 257 1.44 -11.58 -4.97
C ALA A 257 0.22 -12.00 -5.81
N ALA A 258 -0.48 -13.04 -5.38
CA ALA A 258 -1.83 -13.33 -5.86
C ALA A 258 -2.81 -12.20 -5.46
N PRO A 259 -3.95 -12.06 -6.16
CA PRO A 259 -5.01 -11.15 -5.74
C PRO A 259 -5.44 -11.39 -4.31
N TRP A 260 -5.67 -10.30 -3.58
CA TRP A 260 -6.18 -10.31 -2.22
C TRP A 260 -7.16 -9.15 -2.04
N HIS A 261 -8.08 -9.31 -1.09
CA HIS A 261 -9.09 -8.30 -0.80
C HIS A 261 -8.69 -7.51 0.44
N PRO A 262 -8.46 -6.19 0.33
CA PRO A 262 -8.12 -5.38 1.47
C PRO A 262 -9.32 -5.26 2.42
N ALA A 263 -9.07 -5.50 3.69
CA ALA A 263 -10.02 -5.29 4.79
C ALA A 263 -9.52 -4.12 5.63
N TRP A 264 -10.16 -2.97 5.49
CA TRP A 264 -9.82 -1.77 6.24
C TRP A 264 -10.63 -1.72 7.54
N PRO A 265 -10.01 -1.77 8.73
CA PRO A 265 -10.72 -1.83 10.00
C PRO A 265 -11.67 -0.64 10.25
N ASP A 266 -11.35 0.55 9.72
CA ASP A 266 -12.06 1.81 9.99
C ASP A 266 -12.38 2.63 8.71
N GLY A 267 -12.33 2.01 7.53
CA GLY A 267 -12.33 2.72 6.24
C GLY A 267 -10.92 3.00 5.70
N ARG A 268 -10.82 3.42 4.44
CA ARG A 268 -9.56 3.66 3.71
C ARG A 268 -9.01 5.06 3.95
#